data_AF-A0A2S9PY45-F1
#
_entry.id   AF-A0A2S9PY45-F1
#
_cell.length_a   1.000
_cell.length_b   1.000
_cell.length_c   1.000
_cell.angle_alpha   90.00
_cell.angle_beta   90.00
_cell.angle_gamma   90.00
#
_symmetry.space_group_name_H-M   'P 1'
#
loop_
_entity.id
_entity.type
_entity.pdbx_description
1 polymer ?
#
loop_
_entity_poly.entity_id
_entity_poly.type
_entity_poly.pdbx_seq_one_letter_code
_entity_poly.pdbx_strand_id
1 'polypeptide(L)'
;MKARRVAAHEKRVQRTYGLDPGEYDRLHAFQGGLCALCRRATGATRKLSVDHDHATGEVRGLLCRPCNNTLGHARDAVAFFARGIDYLNDPPARQMRRQAP
;
A
#
# COMPACT_ATOMS: atom_id res chain seq x y z
N MET A 1 -14.15 -20.38 15.30
CA MET A 1 -14.29 -19.02 14.73
C MET A 1 -13.10 -18.55 13.89
N LYS A 2 -11.84 -18.72 14.35
CA LYS A 2 -10.63 -18.26 13.64
C LYS A 2 -10.47 -18.85 12.23
N ALA A 3 -10.65 -20.17 12.08
CA ALA A 3 -10.58 -20.86 10.79
C ALA A 3 -11.64 -20.38 9.77
N ARG A 4 -12.89 -20.17 10.21
CA ARG A 4 -13.97 -19.63 9.36
C ARG A 4 -13.67 -18.21 8.88
N ARG A 5 -13.01 -17.38 9.69
CA ARG A 5 -12.54 -16.02 9.32
C ARG A 5 -11.42 -16.05 8.27
N VAL A 6 -10.50 -17.02 8.35
CA VAL A 6 -9.43 -17.21 7.35
C VAL A 6 -10.02 -17.62 6.01
N ALA A 7 -10.86 -18.67 5.99
CA ALA A 7 -11.52 -19.14 4.77
C ALA A 7 -12.42 -18.07 4.12
N ALA A 8 -13.10 -17.24 4.92
CA ALA A 8 -13.91 -16.13 4.41
C ALA A 8 -13.05 -15.01 3.78
N HIS A 9 -11.88 -14.71 4.36
CA HIS A 9 -10.95 -13.74 3.79
C HIS A 9 -10.38 -14.24 2.47
N GLU A 10 -9.94 -15.51 2.44
CA GLU A 10 -9.38 -16.16 1.26
C GLU A 10 -10.37 -16.12 0.08
N LYS A 11 -11.60 -16.59 0.29
CA LYS A 11 -12.66 -16.53 -0.74
C LYS A 11 -12.92 -15.11 -1.25
N ARG A 12 -12.86 -14.11 -0.38
CA ARG A 12 -13.05 -12.72 -0.77
C ARG A 12 -11.91 -12.23 -1.67
N VAL A 13 -10.66 -12.51 -1.31
CA VAL A 13 -9.53 -12.03 -2.10
C VAL A 13 -9.45 -12.72 -3.45
N GLN A 14 -9.77 -14.02 -3.52
CA GLN A 14 -9.91 -14.75 -4.78
C GLN A 14 -10.98 -14.11 -5.67
N ARG A 15 -12.19 -13.90 -5.14
CA ARG A 15 -13.31 -13.33 -5.91
C ARG A 15 -13.08 -11.89 -6.35
N THR A 16 -12.46 -11.07 -5.51
CA THR A 16 -12.33 -9.62 -5.77
C THR A 16 -11.08 -9.28 -6.57
N TYR A 17 -9.98 -10.01 -6.38
CA TYR A 17 -8.68 -9.66 -6.97
C TYR A 17 -8.10 -10.78 -7.85
N GLY A 18 -8.80 -11.90 -8.03
CA GLY A 18 -8.35 -13.00 -8.88
C GLY A 18 -7.17 -13.79 -8.31
N LEU A 19 -6.83 -13.62 -7.03
CA LEU A 19 -5.71 -14.34 -6.42
C LEU A 19 -6.01 -15.84 -6.33
N ASP A 20 -4.99 -16.67 -6.49
CA ASP A 20 -5.07 -18.11 -6.25
C ASP A 20 -5.16 -18.45 -4.76
N PRO A 21 -5.64 -19.66 -4.40
CA PRO A 21 -5.57 -20.16 -3.02
C PRO A 21 -4.15 -20.04 -2.44
N GLY A 22 -4.05 -19.52 -1.21
CA GLY A 22 -2.78 -19.24 -0.54
C GLY A 22 -1.89 -18.16 -1.16
N GLU A 23 -2.22 -17.56 -2.31
CA GLU A 23 -1.38 -16.54 -2.94
C GLU A 23 -1.23 -15.27 -2.12
N TYR A 24 -2.29 -14.85 -1.42
CA TYR A 24 -2.21 -13.74 -0.47
C TYR A 24 -1.12 -13.97 0.58
N ASP A 25 -1.06 -15.17 1.18
CA ASP A 25 -0.09 -15.46 2.24
C ASP A 25 1.32 -15.63 1.64
N ARG A 26 1.45 -16.17 0.43
CA ARG A 26 2.73 -16.18 -0.32
C ARG A 26 3.24 -14.77 -0.60
N LEU A 27 2.37 -13.87 -1.06
CA LEU A 27 2.72 -12.46 -1.31
C LEU A 27 3.08 -11.74 -0.01
N HIS A 28 2.34 -12.01 1.08
CA HIS A 28 2.67 -11.47 2.40
C HIS A 28 4.05 -11.92 2.87
N ALA A 29 4.38 -13.20 2.72
CA ALA A 29 5.70 -13.74 3.05
C ALA A 29 6.81 -13.17 2.15
N PHE A 30 6.55 -13.05 0.84
CA PHE A 30 7.48 -12.47 -0.12
C PHE A 30 7.83 -11.01 0.21
N GLN A 31 6.87 -10.25 0.75
CA GLN A 31 7.09 -8.89 1.28
C GLN A 31 7.78 -8.86 2.66
N GLY A 32 8.25 -9.99 3.18
CA GLY A 32 8.84 -10.09 4.51
C GLY A 32 7.84 -9.97 5.66
N GLY A 33 6.56 -10.25 5.39
CA GLY A 33 5.49 -10.15 6.39
C GLY A 33 5.05 -8.72 6.69
N LEU A 34 5.38 -7.75 5.84
CA LEU A 34 5.17 -6.32 6.08
C LEU A 34 4.41 -5.64 4.93
N CYS A 35 3.82 -4.48 5.24
CA CYS A 35 3.33 -3.53 4.24
C CYS A 35 4.47 -3.11 3.31
N ALA A 36 4.28 -3.27 2.00
CA ALA A 36 5.32 -2.98 1.01
C ALA A 36 5.79 -1.52 1.02
N LEU A 37 4.90 -0.57 1.33
CA LEU A 37 5.25 0.86 1.37
C LEU A 37 5.91 1.27 2.69
N CYS A 38 5.18 1.20 3.81
CA CYS A 38 5.72 1.75 5.07
C CYS A 38 6.69 0.82 5.80
N ARG A 39 6.75 -0.47 5.43
CA ARG A 39 7.59 -1.51 6.07
C ARG A 39 7.45 -1.61 7.59
N ARG A 40 6.32 -1.17 8.15
CA ARG A 40 6.05 -1.16 9.60
C ARG A 40 4.88 -2.04 9.99
N ALA A 41 3.81 -2.01 9.20
CA ALA A 41 2.60 -2.76 9.52
C ALA A 41 2.75 -4.23 9.12
N THR A 42 2.52 -5.14 10.07
CA THR A 42 2.68 -6.60 9.88
C THR A 42 1.43 -7.31 9.38
N GLY A 43 0.27 -6.67 9.51
CA GLY A 43 -1.01 -7.32 9.22
C GLY A 43 -1.58 -8.18 10.38
N ALA A 44 -0.93 -8.20 11.55
CA ALA A 44 -1.32 -9.05 12.68
C ALA A 44 -2.65 -8.64 13.31
N THR A 45 -2.85 -7.34 13.57
CA THR A 45 -4.13 -6.81 14.13
C THR A 45 -5.21 -6.70 13.06
N ARG A 46 -4.83 -6.27 11.85
CA ARG A 46 -5.71 -6.13 10.69
C ARG A 46 -4.94 -6.57 9.46
N LYS A 47 -5.50 -7.51 8.69
CA LYS A 47 -4.92 -7.96 7.42
C LYS A 47 -4.63 -6.75 6.51
N LEU A 48 -3.52 -6.84 5.80
CA LEU A 48 -3.15 -5.86 4.79
C LEU A 48 -4.17 -5.91 3.63
N SER A 49 -4.34 -4.78 2.97
CA SER A 49 -5.22 -4.61 1.81
C SER A 49 -4.47 -5.06 0.57
N VAL A 50 -5.17 -5.72 -0.35
CA VAL A 50 -4.63 -6.02 -1.68
C VAL A 50 -4.72 -4.74 -2.51
N ASP A 51 -3.56 -4.16 -2.81
CA ASP A 51 -3.42 -3.03 -3.71
C ASP A 51 -3.34 -3.54 -5.15
N HIS A 52 -4.06 -2.88 -6.04
CA HIS A 52 -4.16 -3.26 -7.45
C HIS A 52 -4.34 -2.03 -8.31
N ASP A 53 -3.87 -2.11 -9.55
CA ASP A 53 -4.16 -1.10 -10.56
C ASP A 53 -5.65 -1.16 -10.94
N HIS A 54 -6.34 -0.02 -10.87
CA HIS A 54 -7.78 0.03 -11.12
C HIS A 54 -8.16 -0.05 -12.61
N ALA A 55 -7.20 0.11 -13.54
CA ALA A 55 -7.43 0.01 -14.98
C ALA A 55 -7.16 -1.41 -15.50
N THR A 56 -6.09 -2.06 -15.04
CA THR A 56 -5.68 -3.39 -15.50
C THR A 56 -6.13 -4.52 -14.59
N GLY A 57 -6.43 -4.22 -13.32
CA GLY A 57 -6.69 -5.22 -12.29
C GLY A 57 -5.41 -5.89 -11.75
N GLU A 58 -4.23 -5.49 -12.21
CA GLU A 58 -2.95 -6.05 -11.78
C GLU A 58 -2.74 -5.85 -10.27
N VAL A 59 -2.56 -6.94 -9.53
CA VAL A 59 -2.21 -6.88 -8.11
C VAL A 59 -0.77 -6.40 -7.95
N ARG A 60 -0.59 -5.26 -7.30
CA ARG A 60 0.72 -4.63 -7.07
C ARG A 60 1.37 -5.08 -5.77
N GLY A 61 0.57 -5.37 -4.74
CA GLY A 61 1.11 -5.77 -3.43
C GLY A 61 0.10 -5.71 -2.28
N LEU A 62 0.60 -5.90 -1.07
CA LEU A 62 -0.17 -5.81 0.17
C LEU A 62 0.23 -4.58 0.99
N LEU A 63 -0.74 -3.72 1.27
CA LEU A 63 -0.55 -2.44 1.95
C LEU A 63 -1.40 -2.30 3.21
N CYS A 64 -0.89 -1.61 4.24
CA CYS A 64 -1.76 -1.22 5.35
C CYS A 64 -2.77 -0.16 4.89
N ARG A 65 -3.93 -0.08 5.57
CA ARG A 65 -5.01 0.85 5.21
C ARG A 65 -4.53 2.30 5.02
N PRO A 66 -3.70 2.89 5.90
CA PRO A 66 -3.18 4.24 5.68
C PRO A 66 -2.40 4.38 4.37
N CYS A 67 -1.46 3.48 4.09
CA CYS A 67 -0.66 3.53 2.87
C CYS A 67 -1.50 3.33 1.62
N ASN A 68 -2.45 2.39 1.64
CA ASN A 68 -3.39 2.17 0.53
C ASN A 68 -4.25 3.42 0.26
N ASN A 69 -4.71 4.07 1.32
CA ASN A 69 -5.46 5.33 1.18
C ASN A 69 -4.59 6.47 0.64
N THR A 70 -3.31 6.53 1.01
CA THR A 70 -2.37 7.52 0.47
C THR A 70 -2.17 7.35 -1.04
N LEU A 71 -2.07 6.11 -1.55
CA LEU A 71 -2.02 5.87 -3.00
C LEU A 71 -3.29 6.39 -3.70
N GLY A 72 -4.47 6.05 -3.16
CA GLY A 72 -5.74 6.55 -3.69
C GLY A 72 -5.87 8.08 -3.62
N HIS A 73 -5.38 8.70 -2.55
CA HIS A 73 -5.35 10.16 -2.42
C HIS A 73 -4.42 10.80 -3.46
N ALA A 74 -3.27 10.18 -3.72
CA ALA A 74 -2.35 10.58 -4.78
C ALA A 74 -2.86 10.21 -6.18
N ARG A 75 -4.02 9.54 -6.30
CA ARG A 75 -4.60 9.02 -7.55
C ARG A 75 -3.61 8.16 -8.34
N ASP A 76 -2.81 7.37 -7.62
CA ASP A 76 -1.72 6.56 -8.18
C ASP A 76 -0.70 7.37 -9.02
N ALA A 77 -0.68 8.70 -8.89
CA ALA A 77 0.17 9.55 -9.70
C ALA A 77 1.61 9.53 -9.18
N VAL A 78 2.52 8.89 -9.94
CA VAL A 78 3.96 8.85 -9.63
C VAL A 78 4.53 10.26 -9.40
N ALA A 79 4.11 11.24 -10.20
CA ALA A 79 4.55 12.63 -10.07
C ALA A 79 4.19 13.27 -8.71
N PHE A 80 3.12 12.82 -8.04
CA PHE A 80 2.79 13.29 -6.69
C PHE A 80 3.88 12.88 -5.68
N PHE A 81 4.32 11.63 -5.74
CA PHE A 81 5.35 11.11 -4.84
C PHE A 81 6.73 11.72 -5.13
N ALA A 82 7.05 11.97 -6.41
CA ALA A 82 8.27 12.70 -6.79
C ALA A 82 8.28 14.10 -6.16
N ARG A 83 7.20 14.88 -6.32
CA ARG A 83 7.06 16.19 -5.64
C ARG A 83 7.12 16.08 -4.12
N GLY A 84 6.64 14.97 -3.54
CA GLY A 84 6.77 14.71 -2.11
C GLY A 84 8.23 14.55 -1.66
N ILE A 85 9.06 13.87 -2.45
CA ILE A 85 10.50 13.77 -2.22
C ILE A 85 11.14 15.16 -2.29
N ASP A 86 10.83 15.92 -3.35
CA ASP A 86 11.36 17.28 -3.53
C ASP A 86 10.96 18.20 -2.37
N TYR A 87 9.69 18.15 -1.95
CA TYR A 87 9.15 18.92 -0.83
C TYR A 87 9.87 18.60 0.49
N LEU A 88 10.17 17.32 0.77
CA LEU A 88 10.88 16.92 1.99
C LEU A 88 12.35 17.37 1.97
N ASN A 89 13.00 17.29 0.82
CA ASN A 89 14.39 17.66 0.67
C ASN A 89 14.59 19.17 0.68
N ASP A 90 13.74 19.93 -0.01
CA ASP A 90 13.83 21.37 -0.14
C ASP A 90 12.45 22.05 -0.08
N PRO A 91 11.87 22.20 1.13
CA PRO A 91 10.53 22.75 1.26
C PRO A 91 10.48 24.24 0.91
N PRO A 92 9.34 24.75 0.40
CA PRO A 92 9.19 26.16 0.03
C PRO A 92 9.53 27.15 1.14
N ALA A 93 9.24 26.80 2.40
CA ALA A 93 9.61 27.63 3.56
C ALA A 93 11.13 27.80 3.71
N ARG A 94 11.92 26.78 3.36
CA ARG A 94 13.39 26.86 3.36
C ARG A 94 13.88 27.69 2.16
N GLN A 95 13.32 27.46 0.98
CA GLN A 95 13.63 28.23 -0.22
C GLN A 95 13.41 29.72 -0.01
N MET A 96 12.25 30.10 0.53
CA MET A 96 11.88 31.48 0.82
C MET A 96 12.88 32.16 1.77
N ARG A 97 13.30 31.47 2.84
CA ARG A 97 14.25 32.02 3.83
C ARG A 97 15.66 32.26 3.27
N ARG A 98 16.09 31.49 2.27
CA ARG A 98 17.38 31.70 1.59
C ARG A 98 17.39 32.92 0.66
N GLN A 99 16.21 33.38 0.25
CA GLN A 99 16.02 34.53 -0.64
C GLN A 99 15.76 35.83 0.14
N ALA A 100 15.67 35.77 1.47
CA ALA A 100 15.55 36.97 2.30
C ALA A 100 16.87 37.77 2.24
N PRO A 101 16.79 39.10 2.09
CA PRO A 101 17.97 39.97 1.98
C PRO A 101 18.83 39.97 3.25
#